data_AF-A0A7Z9R0Q0-F1
#
_entry.id   AF-A0A7Z9R0Q0-F1
#
_cell.length_a   1.000
_cell.length_b   1.000
_cell.length_c   1.000
_cell.angle_alpha   90.00
_cell.angle_beta   90.00
_cell.angle_gamma   90.00
#
_symmetry.space_group_name_H-M   'P 1'
#
loop_
_entity.id
_entity.type
_entity.pdbx_description
1 polymer ?
#
loop_
_entity_poly.entity_id
_entity_poly.type
_entity_poly.pdbx_seq_one_letter_code
_entity_poly.pdbx_strand_id
1 'polypeptide(L)'
;MGQDNQPHQIKWFATEIDADPANVEFPAPEFTVDFSSDRIIVNSNGIPSFEFIAKTPNGLAVQAYNWEIPRTPVPAATFTQIPLLGTVAFTTTGLPIYGPNEAQHPDPYGDPYVNQILDFCHGHTGGQGDYHFHAAPECLIQHPDGSEEHYNIVGFALDGYPLIAHYKSVLDASGNPVLDADGETQFDGLETSGYEPNPAYKTQVLEGGGTSTYAWDNYEYDVNRPNRTLDEGNGRLLTNKIIIEGLSERAFFNFGYGYFITGEFPYFIAKYRGEI
;
A
#
# COMPACT_ATOMS: atom_id res chain seq x y z
N MET A 1 -25.94 -6.84 -19.47
CA MET A 1 -26.03 -5.55 -18.76
C MET A 1 -24.97 -4.66 -19.37
N GLY A 2 -25.33 -3.48 -19.87
CA GLY A 2 -24.41 -2.59 -20.60
C GLY A 2 -23.32 -2.02 -19.69
N GLN A 3 -22.20 -1.62 -20.30
CA GLN A 3 -21.02 -1.08 -19.61
C GLN A 3 -21.30 0.19 -18.76
N ASP A 4 -22.48 0.82 -18.88
CA ASP A 4 -22.87 2.04 -18.16
C ASP A 4 -23.19 1.87 -16.65
N ASN A 5 -23.18 0.64 -16.10
CA ASN A 5 -23.46 0.39 -14.67
C ASN A 5 -22.26 -0.15 -13.88
N GLN A 6 -21.09 -0.26 -14.51
CA GLN A 6 -19.90 -0.78 -13.86
C GLN A 6 -19.30 0.28 -12.91
N PRO A 7 -18.99 -0.06 -11.64
CA PRO A 7 -18.33 0.86 -10.74
C PRO A 7 -16.97 1.30 -11.31
N HIS A 8 -16.62 2.58 -11.16
CA HIS A 8 -15.35 3.11 -11.65
C HIS A 8 -14.13 2.44 -11.01
N GLN A 9 -14.29 1.80 -9.85
CA GLN A 9 -13.24 1.07 -9.16
C GLN A 9 -12.74 -0.14 -9.96
N ILE A 10 -13.61 -0.78 -10.75
CA ILE A 10 -13.28 -2.05 -11.42
C ILE A 10 -12.09 -1.90 -12.37
N LYS A 11 -11.92 -0.73 -12.99
CA LYS A 11 -10.82 -0.46 -13.93
C LYS A 11 -9.43 -0.51 -13.30
N TRP A 12 -9.32 -0.44 -11.98
CA TRP A 12 -8.03 -0.43 -11.26
C TRP A 12 -7.58 -1.82 -10.84
N PHE A 13 -8.49 -2.80 -10.82
CA PHE A 13 -8.16 -4.17 -10.44
C PHE A 13 -7.49 -4.91 -11.60
N ALA A 14 -6.64 -5.86 -11.27
CA ALA A 14 -6.00 -6.72 -12.26
C ALA A 14 -7.06 -7.47 -13.09
N THR A 15 -6.92 -7.45 -14.41
CA THR A 15 -7.78 -8.23 -15.31
C THR A 15 -7.27 -9.65 -15.50
N GLU A 16 -5.97 -9.85 -15.32
CA GLU A 16 -5.27 -11.12 -15.44
C GLU A 16 -4.19 -11.17 -14.35
N ILE A 17 -3.90 -12.37 -13.85
CA ILE A 17 -2.83 -12.61 -12.89
C ILE A 17 -2.14 -13.91 -13.25
N ASP A 18 -0.83 -13.85 -13.45
CA ASP A 18 -0.01 -15.00 -13.81
C ASP A 18 0.86 -15.43 -12.62
N ALA A 19 1.14 -16.72 -12.55
CA ALA A 19 2.10 -17.24 -11.60
C ALA A 19 3.53 -16.85 -11.99
N ASP A 20 4.32 -16.40 -11.03
CA ASP A 20 5.75 -16.25 -11.21
C ASP A 20 6.38 -17.64 -11.45
N PRO A 21 7.27 -17.82 -12.45
CA PRO A 21 7.97 -19.08 -12.68
C PRO A 21 8.80 -19.59 -11.50
N ALA A 22 9.17 -18.75 -10.52
CA ALA A 22 9.84 -19.17 -9.30
C ALA A 22 8.87 -19.83 -8.29
N ASN A 23 7.56 -19.61 -8.41
CA ASN A 23 6.53 -20.07 -7.48
C ASN A 23 5.91 -21.44 -7.87
N VAL A 24 6.59 -22.28 -8.66
CA VAL A 24 6.04 -23.55 -9.19
C VAL A 24 5.53 -24.54 -8.14
N GLU A 25 5.98 -24.41 -6.90
CA GLU A 25 5.58 -25.30 -5.79
C GLU A 25 4.23 -24.89 -5.17
N PHE A 26 3.71 -23.72 -5.52
CA PHE A 26 2.44 -23.19 -5.03
C PHE A 26 1.34 -23.27 -6.10
N PRO A 27 0.05 -23.33 -5.70
CA PRO A 27 -1.05 -23.12 -6.64
C PRO A 27 -0.90 -21.78 -7.36
N ALA A 28 -1.39 -21.71 -8.60
CA ALA A 28 -1.42 -20.46 -9.35
C ALA A 28 -2.20 -19.38 -8.56
N PRO A 29 -1.82 -18.10 -8.65
CA PRO A 29 -2.59 -17.02 -8.05
C PRO A 29 -3.99 -16.97 -8.66
N GLU A 30 -5.00 -16.82 -7.80
CA GLU A 30 -6.39 -16.69 -8.20
C GLU A 30 -6.92 -15.36 -7.69
N PHE A 31 -7.57 -14.61 -8.58
CA PHE A 31 -8.14 -13.30 -8.30
C PHE A 31 -9.44 -13.12 -9.07
N THR A 32 -10.47 -12.60 -8.41
CA THR A 32 -11.71 -12.15 -9.05
C THR A 32 -12.21 -10.87 -8.41
N VAL A 33 -12.82 -10.01 -9.22
CA VAL A 33 -13.53 -8.82 -8.76
C VAL A 33 -14.97 -8.84 -9.28
N ASP A 34 -15.90 -8.68 -8.35
CA ASP A 34 -17.34 -8.55 -8.57
C ASP A 34 -17.85 -7.29 -7.87
N PHE A 35 -19.13 -6.97 -8.07
CA PHE A 35 -19.76 -5.83 -7.41
C PHE A 35 -21.27 -6.01 -7.23
N SER A 36 -21.79 -5.39 -6.18
CA SER A 36 -23.22 -5.22 -5.93
C SER A 36 -23.65 -3.77 -6.22
N SER A 37 -24.86 -3.39 -5.81
CA SER A 37 -25.31 -2.00 -5.85
C SER A 37 -24.46 -1.06 -5.01
N ASP A 38 -23.85 -1.54 -3.92
CA ASP A 38 -23.20 -0.73 -2.89
C ASP A 38 -21.80 -1.23 -2.48
N ARG A 39 -21.37 -2.41 -2.94
CA ARG A 39 -20.07 -3.02 -2.61
C ARG A 39 -19.25 -3.39 -3.84
N ILE A 40 -17.93 -3.28 -3.70
CA ILE A 40 -16.96 -4.02 -4.52
C ILE A 40 -16.58 -5.26 -3.71
N ILE A 41 -16.55 -6.42 -4.37
CA ILE A 41 -16.27 -7.71 -3.76
C ILE A 41 -15.05 -8.29 -4.47
N VAL A 42 -14.00 -8.60 -3.72
CA VAL A 42 -12.75 -9.14 -4.26
C VAL A 42 -12.47 -10.48 -3.61
N ASN A 43 -12.24 -11.52 -4.41
CA ASN A 43 -11.75 -12.80 -3.91
C ASN A 43 -10.32 -13.03 -4.37
N SER A 44 -9.47 -13.51 -3.47
CA SER A 44 -8.08 -13.85 -3.76
C SER A 44 -7.64 -15.08 -2.97
N ASN A 45 -6.80 -15.92 -3.58
CA ASN A 45 -6.19 -17.05 -2.90
C ASN A 45 -4.90 -16.69 -2.15
N GLY A 46 -4.48 -15.42 -2.14
CA GLY A 46 -3.35 -14.92 -1.37
C GLY A 46 -1.96 -15.32 -1.88
N ILE A 47 -1.86 -15.97 -3.04
CA ILE A 47 -0.57 -16.30 -3.66
C ILE A 47 -0.08 -15.09 -4.47
N PRO A 48 1.18 -14.63 -4.28
CA PRO A 48 1.72 -13.52 -5.05
C PRO A 48 2.01 -13.91 -6.50
N SER A 49 1.84 -12.94 -7.41
CA SER A 49 2.20 -13.03 -8.82
C SER A 49 3.68 -12.74 -9.10
N PHE A 50 4.48 -12.59 -8.06
CA PHE A 50 5.93 -12.35 -8.07
C PHE A 50 6.61 -13.41 -7.20
N GLU A 51 7.90 -13.64 -7.40
CA GLU A 51 8.69 -14.61 -6.63
C GLU A 51 8.47 -14.44 -5.11
N PHE A 52 8.05 -15.52 -4.46
CA PHE A 52 7.96 -15.55 -3.00
C PHE A 52 9.34 -15.84 -2.39
N ILE A 53 9.83 -14.89 -1.59
CA ILE A 53 11.06 -15.07 -0.81
C ILE A 53 10.73 -15.22 0.67
N ALA A 54 11.03 -16.38 1.25
CA ALA A 54 10.78 -16.64 2.66
C ALA A 54 11.69 -15.76 3.56
N LYS A 55 11.06 -14.92 4.39
CA LYS A 55 11.72 -14.04 5.36
C LYS A 55 11.40 -14.36 6.82
N THR A 56 10.32 -15.09 7.04
CA THR A 56 9.91 -15.62 8.34
C THR A 56 9.95 -17.15 8.31
N PRO A 57 9.86 -17.82 9.48
CA PRO A 57 9.76 -19.27 9.54
C PRO A 57 8.44 -19.84 8.96
N ASN A 58 7.48 -18.99 8.62
CA ASN A 58 6.15 -19.42 8.15
C ASN A 58 6.18 -19.57 6.62
N GLY A 59 5.84 -20.75 6.12
CA GLY A 59 5.73 -20.99 4.67
C GLY A 59 4.49 -20.31 4.08
N LEU A 60 4.55 -19.96 2.79
CA LEU A 60 3.41 -19.44 2.04
C LEU A 60 2.31 -20.51 1.92
N ALA A 61 1.07 -20.12 2.16
CA ALA A 61 -0.11 -20.99 2.06
C ALA A 61 -1.26 -20.27 1.36
N VAL A 62 -2.07 -21.04 0.63
CA VAL A 62 -3.32 -20.55 0.03
C VAL A 62 -4.26 -20.07 1.12
N GLN A 63 -4.88 -18.92 0.86
CA GLN A 63 -5.91 -18.30 1.66
C GLN A 63 -7.25 -18.31 0.91
N ALA A 64 -8.32 -17.91 1.59
CA ALA A 64 -9.65 -17.77 1.00
C ALA A 64 -10.18 -16.36 1.30
N TYR A 65 -9.51 -15.35 0.75
CA TYR A 65 -9.88 -13.96 1.00
C TYR A 65 -11.16 -13.59 0.27
N ASN A 66 -11.99 -12.83 0.97
CA ASN A 66 -13.19 -12.19 0.46
C ASN A 66 -13.24 -10.78 1.05
N TRP A 67 -12.80 -9.80 0.27
CA TRP A 67 -12.79 -8.40 0.66
C TRP A 67 -14.05 -7.71 0.16
N GLU A 68 -14.71 -6.96 1.04
CA GLU A 68 -15.87 -6.15 0.68
C GLU A 68 -15.63 -4.70 1.07
N ILE A 69 -15.64 -3.79 0.09
CA ILE A 69 -15.49 -2.34 0.34
C ILE A 69 -16.68 -1.55 -0.19
N PRO A 70 -17.04 -0.40 0.41
CA PRO A 70 -18.06 0.50 -0.12
C PRO A 70 -17.73 0.97 -1.55
N ARG A 71 -18.74 0.96 -2.43
CA ARG A 71 -18.65 1.59 -3.77
C ARG A 71 -18.59 3.11 -3.71
N THR A 72 -19.03 3.72 -2.62
CA THR A 72 -19.05 5.16 -2.45
C THR A 72 -18.67 5.45 -1.01
N PRO A 73 -17.37 5.49 -0.70
CA PRO A 73 -16.90 5.70 0.67
C PRO A 73 -17.35 7.07 1.17
N VAL A 74 -17.88 7.09 2.41
CA VAL A 74 -18.43 8.27 3.07
C VAL A 74 -17.45 8.72 4.14
N PRO A 75 -17.00 9.99 4.18
CA PRO A 75 -16.12 10.46 5.23
C PRO A 75 -16.79 10.38 6.60
N ALA A 76 -16.10 9.80 7.58
CA ALA A 76 -16.52 9.80 8.97
C ALA A 76 -16.33 11.19 9.60
N ALA A 77 -17.09 11.48 10.67
CA ALA A 77 -16.96 12.73 11.42
C ALA A 77 -15.58 12.87 12.10
N THR A 78 -14.99 11.74 12.49
CA THR A 78 -13.66 11.62 13.09
C THR A 78 -12.93 10.44 12.46
N PHE A 79 -11.61 10.54 12.34
CA PHE A 79 -10.79 9.42 11.89
C PHE A 79 -10.87 8.23 12.87
N THR A 80 -10.84 7.02 12.33
CA THR A 80 -10.84 5.77 13.13
C THR A 80 -9.46 5.12 13.08
N GLN A 81 -8.85 4.85 14.22
CA GLN A 81 -7.55 4.18 14.28
C GLN A 81 -7.62 2.81 13.59
N ILE A 82 -6.65 2.50 12.71
CA ILE A 82 -6.52 1.15 12.14
C ILE A 82 -6.24 0.13 13.26
N PRO A 83 -6.64 -1.15 13.10
CA PRO A 83 -6.32 -2.16 14.11
C PRO A 83 -4.81 -2.31 14.32
N LEU A 84 -4.43 -2.75 15.52
CA LEU A 84 -3.01 -2.93 15.89
C LEU A 84 -2.31 -3.96 14.98
N LEU A 85 -3.03 -5.02 14.62
CA LEU A 85 -2.57 -6.13 13.79
C LEU A 85 -3.67 -6.51 12.79
N GLY A 86 -3.26 -7.13 11.69
CA GLY A 86 -4.16 -7.66 10.67
C GLY A 86 -4.38 -6.70 9.50
N THR A 87 -5.25 -7.12 8.59
CA THR A 87 -5.52 -6.43 7.33
C THR A 87 -6.14 -5.06 7.56
N VAL A 88 -5.57 -4.05 6.91
CA VAL A 88 -6.07 -2.68 6.94
C VAL A 88 -6.47 -2.17 5.54
N ALA A 89 -5.92 -2.79 4.51
CA ALA A 89 -6.18 -2.55 3.10
C ALA A 89 -5.82 -3.80 2.27
N PHE A 90 -6.05 -3.76 0.96
CA PHE A 90 -5.60 -4.80 0.03
C PHE A 90 -5.19 -4.20 -1.31
N THR A 91 -4.30 -4.87 -2.04
CA THR A 91 -3.81 -4.43 -3.36
C THR A 91 -4.87 -4.59 -4.46
N THR A 92 -4.62 -4.04 -5.64
CA THR A 92 -5.44 -4.28 -6.85
C THR A 92 -5.40 -5.71 -7.37
N THR A 93 -4.55 -6.57 -6.79
CA THR A 93 -4.50 -8.03 -6.99
C THR A 93 -5.09 -8.83 -5.82
N GLY A 94 -5.66 -8.13 -4.82
CA GLY A 94 -6.33 -8.75 -3.67
C GLY A 94 -5.40 -9.27 -2.57
N LEU A 95 -4.10 -8.95 -2.61
CA LEU A 95 -3.16 -9.30 -1.53
C LEU A 95 -3.36 -8.37 -0.33
N PRO A 96 -3.29 -8.86 0.91
CA PRO A 96 -3.46 -8.05 2.11
C PRO A 96 -2.35 -7.02 2.32
N ILE A 97 -2.72 -5.87 2.87
CA ILE A 97 -1.82 -4.85 3.41
C ILE A 97 -2.15 -4.71 4.90
N TYR A 98 -1.15 -4.86 5.74
CA TYR A 98 -1.26 -4.74 7.19
C TYR A 98 -0.80 -3.35 7.63
N GLY A 99 -1.10 -3.01 8.89
CA GLY A 99 -0.50 -1.84 9.54
C GLY A 99 1.01 -2.02 9.72
N PRO A 100 1.73 -0.98 10.15
CA PRO A 100 3.20 -1.01 10.18
C PRO A 100 3.79 -1.80 11.36
N ASN A 101 2.98 -2.50 12.16
CA ASN A 101 3.44 -3.28 13.30
C ASN A 101 3.47 -4.78 12.97
N GLU A 102 4.55 -5.45 13.37
CA GLU A 102 4.64 -6.91 13.48
C GLU A 102 3.89 -7.40 14.75
N ALA A 103 3.61 -8.69 14.86
CA ALA A 103 3.11 -9.29 16.09
C ALA A 103 4.13 -9.19 17.25
N GLN A 104 3.81 -9.80 18.40
CA GLN A 104 4.59 -9.66 19.62
C GLN A 104 6.03 -10.24 19.55
N HIS A 105 6.34 -11.07 18.55
CA HIS A 105 7.61 -11.77 18.42
C HIS A 105 8.17 -11.61 16.99
N PRO A 106 9.49 -11.44 16.80
CA PRO A 106 10.56 -11.43 17.82
C PRO A 106 10.58 -10.16 18.67
N ASP A 107 10.19 -9.04 18.08
CA ASP A 107 10.29 -7.71 18.67
C ASP A 107 8.89 -7.12 18.81
N PRO A 108 8.44 -6.84 20.05
CA PRO A 108 7.03 -6.59 20.32
C PRO A 108 6.52 -5.37 19.55
N TYR A 109 5.61 -5.62 18.60
CA TYR A 109 4.97 -4.59 17.79
C TYR A 109 5.97 -3.68 17.07
N GLY A 110 7.15 -4.22 16.74
CA GLY A 110 8.18 -3.53 15.98
C GLY A 110 7.78 -3.31 14.52
N ASP A 111 8.47 -2.40 13.86
CA ASP A 111 8.32 -2.15 12.44
C ASP A 111 9.10 -3.21 11.65
N PRO A 112 8.43 -4.07 10.85
CA PRO A 112 9.09 -5.15 10.12
C PRO A 112 9.98 -4.64 8.98
N TYR A 113 9.71 -3.44 8.45
CA TYR A 113 10.58 -2.79 7.46
C TYR A 113 11.89 -2.38 8.11
N VAL A 114 11.83 -1.68 9.25
CA VAL A 114 13.02 -1.27 10.01
C VAL A 114 13.81 -2.48 10.53
N ASN A 115 13.11 -3.53 10.97
CA ASN A 115 13.73 -4.77 11.45
C ASN A 115 14.21 -5.71 10.33
N GLN A 116 14.05 -5.32 9.05
CA GLN A 116 14.56 -6.04 7.87
C GLN A 116 14.04 -7.48 7.70
N ILE A 117 12.79 -7.71 8.13
CA ILE A 117 12.11 -9.02 8.02
C ILE A 117 11.13 -9.09 6.85
N LEU A 118 11.12 -8.08 5.97
CA LEU A 118 10.36 -8.09 4.73
C LEU A 118 11.20 -8.58 3.54
N ASP A 119 10.54 -9.04 2.49
CA ASP A 119 11.17 -9.43 1.24
C ASP A 119 11.44 -8.20 0.34
N PHE A 120 11.90 -8.45 -0.88
CA PHE A 120 12.20 -7.39 -1.85
C PHE A 120 10.94 -6.60 -2.30
N CYS A 121 9.75 -7.14 -2.06
CA CYS A 121 8.49 -6.46 -2.33
C CYS A 121 7.85 -5.88 -1.06
N HIS A 122 8.59 -5.82 0.05
CA HIS A 122 8.15 -5.25 1.31
C HIS A 122 6.95 -5.96 1.96
N GLY A 123 6.83 -7.25 1.71
CA GLY A 123 5.90 -8.14 2.41
C GLY A 123 6.59 -9.36 3.00
N HIS A 124 5.83 -10.14 3.75
CA HIS A 124 6.26 -11.43 4.30
C HIS A 124 5.05 -12.28 4.70
N THR A 125 5.30 -13.50 5.16
CA THR A 125 4.28 -14.45 5.61
C THR A 125 4.04 -14.40 7.12
N GLY A 126 2.78 -14.26 7.49
CA GLY A 126 2.29 -14.39 8.86
C GLY A 126 2.19 -15.84 9.34
N GLY A 127 1.75 -16.01 10.58
CA GLY A 127 1.64 -17.34 11.21
C GLY A 127 0.66 -18.31 10.54
N GLN A 128 -0.24 -17.83 9.70
CA GLN A 128 -1.17 -18.66 8.91
C GLN A 128 -0.66 -18.94 7.49
N GLY A 129 0.58 -18.55 7.19
CA GLY A 129 1.15 -18.60 5.84
C GLY A 129 0.56 -17.56 4.90
N ASP A 130 -0.12 -16.56 5.44
CA ASP A 130 -0.66 -15.43 4.71
C ASP A 130 0.45 -14.44 4.33
N TYR A 131 0.72 -14.28 3.04
CA TYR A 131 1.57 -13.19 2.58
C TYR A 131 0.84 -11.85 2.72
N HIS A 132 1.50 -10.85 3.28
CA HIS A 132 0.96 -9.49 3.41
C HIS A 132 2.07 -8.43 3.40
N PHE A 133 1.72 -7.23 2.97
CA PHE A 133 2.63 -6.08 2.92
C PHE A 133 2.59 -5.28 4.23
N HIS A 134 3.73 -4.71 4.61
CA HIS A 134 3.83 -3.71 5.69
C HIS A 134 4.37 -2.36 5.22
N ALA A 135 5.11 -2.33 4.10
CA ALA A 135 5.54 -1.11 3.44
C ALA A 135 5.25 -1.16 1.93
N ALA A 136 5.47 -0.04 1.23
CA ALA A 136 5.14 0.15 -0.18
C ALA A 136 5.55 -1.06 -1.04
N PRO A 137 4.64 -1.70 -1.81
CA PRO A 137 4.97 -2.91 -2.56
C PRO A 137 5.73 -2.55 -3.85
N GLU A 138 6.98 -2.11 -3.73
CA GLU A 138 7.75 -1.50 -4.82
C GLU A 138 7.88 -2.42 -6.04
N CYS A 139 7.89 -3.75 -5.86
CA CYS A 139 7.90 -4.68 -6.98
C CYS A 139 6.63 -4.64 -7.84
N LEU A 140 5.49 -4.23 -7.26
CA LEU A 140 4.21 -4.05 -7.95
C LEU A 140 4.02 -2.63 -8.49
N ILE A 141 4.84 -1.68 -8.04
CA ILE A 141 4.72 -0.25 -8.34
C ILE A 141 5.79 0.19 -9.35
N GLN A 142 6.21 -0.69 -10.26
CA GLN A 142 7.07 -0.35 -11.39
C GLN A 142 6.28 -0.38 -12.70
N HIS A 143 6.40 0.68 -13.51
CA HIS A 143 5.81 0.69 -14.85
C HIS A 143 6.57 -0.32 -15.74
N PRO A 144 5.90 -1.26 -16.43
CA PRO A 144 6.56 -2.36 -17.15
C PRO A 144 7.56 -1.92 -18.24
N ASP A 145 7.34 -0.75 -18.85
CA ASP A 145 8.19 -0.22 -19.92
C ASP A 145 9.07 0.96 -19.49
N GLY A 146 8.92 1.43 -18.25
CA GLY A 146 9.77 2.49 -17.75
C GLY A 146 9.66 3.84 -18.47
N SER A 147 8.48 4.18 -19.00
CA SER A 147 8.26 5.45 -19.70
C SER A 147 7.15 6.34 -19.11
N GLU A 148 6.52 5.93 -18.01
CA GLU A 148 5.40 6.65 -17.40
C GLU A 148 5.75 7.25 -16.02
N GLU A 149 5.32 8.50 -15.84
CA GLU A 149 5.35 9.24 -14.56
C GLU A 149 3.94 9.72 -14.24
N HIS A 150 3.18 8.99 -13.42
CA HIS A 150 1.84 9.39 -12.99
C HIS A 150 1.44 8.75 -11.65
N TYR A 151 0.48 9.36 -10.94
CA TYR A 151 -0.18 8.69 -9.81
C TYR A 151 -1.12 7.58 -10.29
N ASN A 152 -1.26 6.53 -9.49
CA ASN A 152 -2.19 5.43 -9.77
C ASN A 152 -2.68 4.77 -8.49
N ILE A 153 -3.76 4.01 -8.59
CA ILE A 153 -4.32 3.23 -7.48
C ILE A 153 -3.66 1.85 -7.46
N VAL A 154 -3.05 1.51 -6.33
CA VAL A 154 -2.37 0.22 -6.12
C VAL A 154 -3.10 -0.68 -5.14
N GLY A 155 -4.15 -0.16 -4.50
CA GLY A 155 -4.99 -0.88 -3.57
C GLY A 155 -6.13 -0.04 -3.04
N PHE A 156 -6.91 -0.62 -2.13
CA PHE A 156 -8.01 0.05 -1.44
C PHE A 156 -7.96 -0.26 0.05
N ALA A 157 -8.17 0.77 0.86
CA ALA A 157 -8.40 0.61 2.29
C ALA A 157 -9.78 -0.02 2.54
N LEU A 158 -9.96 -0.65 3.71
CA LEU A 158 -11.23 -1.31 4.06
C LEU A 158 -12.43 -0.34 4.15
N ASP A 159 -12.17 0.95 4.36
CA ASP A 159 -13.21 2.00 4.31
C ASP A 159 -13.60 2.41 2.86
N GLY A 160 -12.96 1.84 1.84
CA GLY A 160 -13.27 2.00 0.42
C GLY A 160 -12.53 3.15 -0.29
N TYR A 161 -11.68 3.92 0.40
CA TYR A 161 -10.82 4.91 -0.25
C TYR A 161 -9.59 4.25 -0.89
N PRO A 162 -9.08 4.82 -2.01
CA PRO A 162 -7.95 4.25 -2.71
C PRO A 162 -6.63 4.49 -1.97
N LEU A 163 -5.70 3.55 -2.14
CA LEU A 163 -4.26 3.74 -1.88
C LEU A 163 -3.60 4.17 -3.19
N ILE A 164 -3.02 5.37 -3.18
CA ILE A 164 -2.44 5.99 -4.36
C ILE A 164 -0.92 6.01 -4.23
N ALA A 165 -0.23 5.50 -5.23
CA ALA A 165 1.21 5.61 -5.37
C ALA A 165 1.54 6.58 -6.51
N HIS A 166 2.70 7.25 -6.43
CA HIS A 166 3.24 7.96 -7.57
C HIS A 166 4.23 7.05 -8.30
N TYR A 167 3.91 6.66 -9.54
CA TYR A 167 4.85 6.00 -10.42
C TYR A 167 5.81 7.04 -11.00
N LYS A 168 7.11 6.77 -10.91
CA LYS A 168 8.12 7.28 -11.83
C LYS A 168 9.00 6.11 -12.21
N SER A 169 8.78 5.55 -13.38
CA SER A 169 9.80 4.71 -13.99
C SER A 169 10.19 5.41 -15.26
N VAL A 170 11.33 6.09 -15.24
CA VAL A 170 12.04 6.55 -16.42
C VAL A 170 13.26 5.65 -16.51
N LEU A 171 13.30 4.77 -17.49
CA LEU A 171 14.50 3.98 -17.79
C LEU A 171 15.42 4.78 -18.71
N ASP A 172 16.73 4.62 -18.55
CA ASP A 172 17.69 5.10 -19.52
C ASP A 172 17.60 4.28 -20.82
N ALA A 173 18.31 4.71 -21.86
CA ALA A 173 18.31 4.02 -23.17
C ALA A 173 18.85 2.56 -23.11
N SER A 174 19.41 2.14 -21.97
CA SER A 174 19.92 0.79 -21.72
C SER A 174 18.98 -0.04 -20.85
N GLY A 175 17.82 0.51 -20.45
CA GLY A 175 16.84 -0.18 -19.61
C GLY A 175 17.15 -0.15 -18.11
N ASN A 176 18.04 0.73 -17.64
CA ASN A 176 18.31 0.90 -16.21
C ASN A 176 17.42 2.00 -15.62
N PRO A 177 17.01 1.92 -14.33
CA PRO A 177 16.34 3.02 -13.65
C PRO A 177 17.16 4.30 -13.71
N VAL A 178 16.55 5.41 -14.16
CA VAL A 178 17.14 6.75 -14.01
C VAL A 178 16.99 7.15 -12.54
N LEU A 179 18.10 7.07 -11.82
CA LEU A 179 18.23 7.54 -10.44
C LEU A 179 18.21 9.08 -10.42
N ASP A 180 17.79 9.69 -9.30
CA ASP A 180 17.93 11.15 -9.13
C ASP A 180 19.40 11.59 -8.94
N ALA A 181 19.62 12.88 -8.66
CA ALA A 181 20.95 13.45 -8.48
C ALA A 181 21.71 12.89 -7.27
N ASP A 182 21.01 12.24 -6.32
CA ASP A 182 21.55 11.66 -5.11
C ASP A 182 21.71 10.13 -5.22
N GLY A 183 21.26 9.52 -6.32
CA GLY A 183 21.46 8.11 -6.64
C GLY A 183 20.36 7.18 -6.15
N GLU A 184 19.19 7.72 -5.80
CA GLU A 184 18.06 6.95 -5.27
C GLU A 184 17.02 6.61 -6.33
N THR A 185 16.33 5.47 -6.15
CA THR A 185 15.18 5.08 -6.99
C THR A 185 13.99 5.98 -6.66
N GLN A 186 13.44 6.66 -7.66
CA GLN A 186 12.36 7.63 -7.47
C GLN A 186 10.99 6.97 -7.28
N PHE A 187 10.76 6.30 -6.15
CA PHE A 187 9.53 6.62 -5.41
C PHE A 187 9.79 8.01 -4.83
N ASP A 188 9.65 9.03 -5.66
CA ASP A 188 9.83 10.40 -5.18
C ASP A 188 8.68 10.61 -4.22
N GLY A 189 8.95 10.56 -2.91
CA GLY A 189 7.99 10.69 -1.82
C GLY A 189 7.39 12.08 -1.81
N LEU A 190 6.66 12.41 -2.88
CA LEU A 190 6.03 13.69 -3.13
C LEU A 190 5.09 14.06 -1.99
N GLU A 191 4.52 13.02 -1.37
CA GLU A 191 3.69 13.16 -0.21
C GLU A 191 4.52 12.91 1.06
N THR A 192 4.59 13.94 1.89
CA THR A 192 5.14 13.88 3.25
C THR A 192 4.03 13.61 4.26
N SER A 193 4.19 12.54 5.02
CA SER A 193 3.37 12.14 6.17
C SER A 193 3.35 13.25 7.24
N GLY A 194 2.34 13.28 8.09
CA GLY A 194 2.37 14.14 9.29
C GLY A 194 3.03 13.50 10.51
N TYR A 195 3.40 12.23 10.43
CA TYR A 195 3.97 11.49 11.54
C TYR A 195 5.48 11.68 11.63
N GLU A 196 5.98 12.04 12.81
CA GLU A 196 7.41 12.12 13.10
C GLU A 196 7.78 11.12 14.19
N PRO A 197 8.93 10.42 14.04
CA PRO A 197 9.45 9.59 15.10
C PRO A 197 9.88 10.47 16.28
N ASN A 198 9.68 9.98 17.49
CA ASN A 198 10.25 10.63 18.66
C ASN A 198 11.79 10.67 18.54
N PRO A 199 12.48 11.66 19.16
CA PRO A 199 13.92 11.85 18.96
C PRO A 199 14.78 10.64 19.34
N ALA A 200 14.36 9.88 20.36
CA ALA A 200 15.10 8.70 20.81
C ALA A 200 15.02 7.58 19.78
N TYR A 201 13.83 7.28 19.27
CA TYR A 201 13.59 6.28 18.24
C TYR A 201 14.32 6.65 16.94
N LYS A 202 14.24 7.93 16.53
CA LYS A 202 14.98 8.42 15.37
C LYS A 202 16.48 8.14 15.47
N THR A 203 17.13 8.59 16.54
CA THR A 203 18.59 8.48 16.65
C THR A 203 19.06 7.06 16.96
N GLN A 204 18.33 6.30 17.78
CA GLN A 204 18.78 4.99 18.26
C GLN A 204 18.38 3.85 17.33
N VAL A 205 17.20 3.94 16.70
CA VAL A 205 16.64 2.87 15.88
C VAL A 205 16.83 3.19 14.41
N LEU A 206 16.22 4.27 13.91
CA LEU A 206 16.22 4.58 12.47
C LEU A 206 17.62 4.94 11.93
N GLU A 207 18.34 5.82 12.63
CA GLU A 207 19.68 6.25 12.25
C GLU A 207 20.77 5.37 12.88
N GLY A 208 20.48 4.80 14.06
CA GLY A 208 21.43 4.05 14.87
C GLY A 208 21.48 2.54 14.59
N GLY A 209 20.54 2.01 13.79
CA GLY A 209 20.43 0.58 13.49
C GLY A 209 19.95 -0.27 14.67
N GLY A 210 19.29 0.34 15.65
CA GLY A 210 18.64 -0.36 16.75
C GLY A 210 17.42 -1.16 16.28
N THR A 211 16.95 -2.06 17.13
CA THR A 211 15.74 -2.85 16.88
C THR A 211 14.49 -2.04 17.17
N SER A 212 13.54 -2.04 16.22
CA SER A 212 12.24 -1.43 16.39
C SER A 212 11.34 -2.26 17.31
N THR A 213 10.69 -1.59 18.26
CA THR A 213 9.62 -2.13 19.12
C THR A 213 8.56 -1.06 19.30
N TYR A 214 7.28 -1.46 19.43
CA TYR A 214 6.15 -0.54 19.58
C TYR A 214 6.19 0.61 18.57
N ALA A 215 6.26 0.28 17.28
CA ALA A 215 6.52 1.26 16.23
C ALA A 215 5.50 2.40 16.28
N TRP A 216 4.20 2.11 16.36
CA TRP A 216 3.19 3.17 16.50
C TRP A 216 3.39 4.13 17.68
N ASP A 217 3.77 3.62 18.85
CA ASP A 217 3.98 4.44 20.05
C ASP A 217 5.22 5.35 19.93
N ASN A 218 6.09 5.06 18.98
CA ASN A 218 7.28 5.85 18.72
C ASN A 218 7.06 7.00 17.72
N TYR A 219 5.87 7.15 17.15
CA TYR A 219 5.55 8.22 16.21
C TYR A 219 4.38 9.07 16.70
N GLU A 220 4.48 10.37 16.48
CA GLU A 220 3.42 11.33 16.79
C GLU A 220 3.04 12.10 15.54
N TYR A 221 1.74 12.33 15.35
CA TYR A 221 1.25 13.18 14.28
C TYR A 221 1.39 14.65 14.65
N ASP A 222 2.12 15.43 13.84
CA ASP A 222 2.18 16.89 13.94
C ASP A 222 1.54 17.54 12.70
N VAL A 223 0.42 18.22 12.92
CA VAL A 223 -0.28 18.99 11.87
C VAL A 223 0.58 20.13 11.30
N ASN A 224 1.56 20.60 12.07
CA ASN A 224 2.47 21.69 11.71
C ASN A 224 3.84 21.19 11.21
N ARG A 225 4.02 19.87 11.03
CA ARG A 225 5.26 19.31 10.48
C ARG A 225 5.61 20.03 9.17
N PRO A 226 6.84 20.55 9.01
CA PRO A 226 7.27 21.21 7.79
C PRO A 226 7.09 20.31 6.57
N ASN A 227 6.63 20.89 5.46
CA ASN A 227 6.37 20.20 4.19
C ASN A 227 5.31 19.09 4.22
N ARG A 228 4.63 18.86 5.36
CA ARG A 228 3.54 17.90 5.45
C ARG A 228 2.49 18.16 4.38
N THR A 229 2.12 17.08 3.70
CA THR A 229 1.07 17.07 2.67
C THR A 229 -0.14 16.25 3.12
N LEU A 230 0.09 15.22 3.94
CA LEU A 230 -0.90 14.24 4.35
C LEU A 230 -1.50 14.55 5.72
N ASP A 231 -2.79 14.26 5.90
CA ASP A 231 -3.48 14.37 7.16
C ASP A 231 -3.19 13.19 8.11
N GLU A 232 -3.88 13.14 9.26
CA GLU A 232 -3.70 12.09 10.26
C GLU A 232 -4.13 10.69 9.81
N GLY A 233 -4.76 10.55 8.64
CA GLY A 233 -5.03 9.25 8.02
C GLY A 233 -3.89 8.74 7.13
N ASN A 234 -2.85 9.56 6.92
CA ASN A 234 -1.87 9.39 5.85
C ASN A 234 -2.49 9.53 4.44
N GLY A 235 -3.44 10.46 4.28
CA GLY A 235 -4.02 10.78 2.99
C GLY A 235 -4.32 12.26 2.82
N ARG A 236 -4.99 12.62 1.73
CA ARG A 236 -5.46 13.98 1.49
C ARG A 236 -6.65 14.01 0.54
N LEU A 237 -7.34 15.15 0.53
CA LEU A 237 -8.30 15.43 -0.52
C LEU A 237 -7.59 15.48 -1.88
N LEU A 238 -8.16 14.80 -2.87
CA LEU A 238 -7.69 14.91 -4.25
C LEU A 238 -8.00 16.31 -4.76
N THR A 239 -7.13 16.84 -5.62
CA THR A 239 -7.21 18.22 -6.09
C THR A 239 -7.78 18.32 -7.51
N ASN A 240 -7.97 19.56 -7.96
CA ASN A 240 -8.31 19.84 -9.36
C ASN A 240 -7.05 20.07 -10.23
N LYS A 241 -5.84 19.76 -9.71
CA LYS A 241 -4.60 19.84 -10.48
C LYS A 241 -4.66 18.80 -11.60
N ILE A 242 -4.34 19.22 -12.83
CA ILE A 242 -4.27 18.36 -14.00
C ILE A 242 -3.05 17.45 -13.89
N ILE A 243 -3.24 16.13 -14.06
CA ILE A 243 -2.17 15.13 -13.93
C ILE A 243 -1.96 14.28 -15.19
N ILE A 244 -2.97 14.12 -16.05
CA ILE A 244 -2.86 13.36 -17.30
C ILE A 244 -3.89 13.84 -18.31
N GLU A 245 -3.50 14.06 -19.57
CA GLU A 245 -4.41 14.34 -20.69
C GLU A 245 -5.56 15.35 -20.42
N GLY A 246 -5.31 16.37 -19.58
CA GLY A 246 -6.34 17.35 -19.21
C GLY A 246 -7.34 16.92 -18.12
N LEU A 247 -7.15 15.74 -17.52
CA LEU A 247 -7.89 15.26 -16.34
C LEU A 247 -7.21 15.73 -15.05
N SER A 248 -8.03 16.20 -14.11
CA SER A 248 -7.58 16.47 -12.75
C SER A 248 -7.40 15.19 -11.94
N GLU A 249 -6.69 15.23 -10.81
CA GLU A 249 -6.61 14.10 -9.86
C GLU A 249 -8.00 13.56 -9.53
N ARG A 250 -8.93 14.44 -9.13
CA ARG A 250 -10.32 14.05 -8.84
C ARG A 250 -11.00 13.38 -10.03
N ALA A 251 -10.82 13.89 -11.25
CA ALA A 251 -11.48 13.34 -12.44
C ALA A 251 -10.86 12.00 -12.86
N PHE A 252 -9.53 11.86 -12.77
CA PHE A 252 -8.81 10.65 -13.15
C PHE A 252 -9.13 9.47 -12.22
N PHE A 253 -9.04 9.71 -10.91
CA PHE A 253 -9.33 8.70 -9.89
C PHE A 253 -10.82 8.50 -9.66
N ASN A 254 -11.63 9.54 -9.88
CA ASN A 254 -13.04 9.61 -9.54
C ASN A 254 -13.30 9.39 -8.05
N PHE A 255 -12.44 9.99 -7.21
CA PHE A 255 -12.56 10.01 -5.75
C PHE A 255 -12.41 11.44 -5.23
N GLY A 256 -12.91 11.71 -4.02
CA GLY A 256 -12.70 12.98 -3.32
C GLY A 256 -11.47 12.99 -2.41
N TYR A 257 -11.02 11.81 -1.98
CA TYR A 257 -9.95 11.58 -1.03
C TYR A 257 -9.19 10.31 -1.43
N GLY A 258 -7.90 10.27 -1.15
CA GLY A 258 -7.08 9.06 -1.26
C GLY A 258 -6.03 9.03 -0.17
N TYR A 259 -5.65 7.83 0.25
CA TYR A 259 -4.42 7.61 0.99
C TYR A 259 -3.26 7.57 0.03
N PHE A 260 -2.09 7.96 0.50
CA PHE A 260 -0.90 8.00 -0.32
C PHE A 260 0.16 7.11 0.28
N ILE A 261 0.75 6.29 -0.57
CA ILE A 261 1.94 5.54 -0.20
C ILE A 261 3.07 6.53 0.01
N THR A 262 3.87 6.28 1.04
CA THR A 262 5.00 7.13 1.42
C THR A 262 6.25 6.27 1.64
N GLY A 263 7.42 6.85 1.39
CA GLY A 263 8.70 6.24 1.76
C GLY A 263 9.00 6.33 3.27
N GLU A 264 8.13 7.03 4.01
CA GLU A 264 8.24 7.21 5.46
C GLU A 264 7.00 6.72 6.18
N PHE A 265 7.17 6.46 7.47
CA PHE A 265 6.10 5.96 8.31
C PHE A 265 4.97 6.99 8.49
N PRO A 266 3.70 6.55 8.48
CA PRO A 266 3.26 5.20 8.12
C PRO A 266 3.26 5.01 6.61
N TYR A 267 3.65 3.83 6.15
CA TYR A 267 3.88 3.57 4.72
C TYR A 267 2.62 3.59 3.84
N PHE A 268 1.43 3.37 4.42
CA PHE A 268 0.16 3.33 3.70
C PHE A 268 -0.92 4.20 4.35
N ILE A 269 -1.42 3.77 5.51
CA ILE A 269 -2.54 4.38 6.22
C ILE A 269 -2.25 4.38 7.72
N ALA A 270 -2.70 5.44 8.39
CA ALA A 270 -2.61 5.55 9.85
C ALA A 270 -3.97 5.38 10.53
N LYS A 271 -5.00 5.93 9.89
CA LYS A 271 -6.38 5.95 10.37
C LYS A 271 -7.33 5.95 9.18
N TYR A 272 -8.48 5.30 9.33
CA TYR A 272 -9.56 5.38 8.37
C TYR A 272 -10.22 6.76 8.38
N ARG A 273 -10.38 7.31 7.18
CA ARG A 273 -11.11 8.54 6.86
C ARG A 273 -12.59 8.27 6.67
N GLY A 274 -12.93 7.10 6.13
CA GLY A 274 -14.29 6.69 5.86
C GLY A 274 -14.98 6.01 7.03
N GLU A 275 -16.30 5.84 6.90
CA GLU A 275 -17.08 4.94 7.75
C GLU A 275 -16.64 3.48 7.53
N ILE A 276 -16.47 2.72 8.62
CA ILE A 276 -16.07 1.30 8.61
C ILE A 276 -17.07 0.42 9.36
#